data_AF-A0AA35U2T3-F1
#
_entry.id   AF-A0AA35U2T3-F1
#
_cell.length_a   1.000
_cell.length_b   1.000
_cell.length_c   1.000
_cell.angle_alpha   90.00
_cell.angle_beta   90.00
_cell.angle_gamma   90.00
#
_symmetry.space_group_name_H-M   'P 1'
#
loop_
_entity.id
_entity.type
_entity.pdbx_description
1 polymer ?
#
loop_
_entity_poly.entity_id
_entity_poly.type
_entity_poly.pdbx_seq_one_letter_code
_entity_poly.pdbx_strand_id
1 'polypeptide(L)'
;MSCGNSGRSDDEDQRQTYYAISNYTAVEDSQLSLSEGDVVDVLEKVNETWWWAEVEGETGYVPTNHLSETCPSEGVDRWQDVEYFSSYNTLKLHLEMLSDKPRTLAYRTAFETARAFIQGKVVLDLGCGTGILSVFSACLGDSRKVYAVEASDICEQAERVISHNSLSEKVSVIQTKAEDLELPEKVDLIVSEWMGTMLLVSN
;
A
#
# COMPACT_ATOMS: atom_id res chain seq x y z
N MET A 1 64.84 10.52 -13.63
CA MET A 1 64.64 9.08 -13.42
C MET A 1 64.06 8.91 -12.01
N SER A 2 62.75 8.91 -11.87
CA SER A 2 62.07 8.54 -10.61
C SER A 2 61.39 7.20 -10.84
N CYS A 3 61.70 6.23 -9.98
CA CYS A 3 61.10 4.90 -9.92
C CYS A 3 60.52 4.68 -8.51
N GLY A 4 59.41 3.93 -8.44
CA GLY A 4 58.82 3.32 -7.24
C GLY A 4 57.81 4.22 -6.53
N ASN A 5 56.50 4.18 -6.83
CA ASN A 5 55.51 3.10 -6.76
C ASN A 5 55.18 2.61 -5.34
N SER A 6 54.00 3.00 -4.86
CA SER A 6 53.06 2.10 -4.16
C SER A 6 51.69 2.79 -4.08
N GLY A 7 51.02 2.91 -5.23
CA GLY A 7 49.58 3.13 -5.25
C GLY A 7 48.89 1.79 -5.01
N ARG A 8 48.38 1.59 -3.79
CA ARG A 8 47.24 0.70 -3.57
C ARG A 8 46.02 1.44 -4.13
N SER A 9 45.47 0.97 -5.24
CA SER A 9 44.10 1.25 -5.62
C SER A 9 43.32 -0.01 -5.38
N ASP A 10 42.54 0.01 -4.30
CA ASP A 10 41.53 -0.98 -3.97
C ASP A 10 40.42 -0.88 -5.04
N ASP A 11 40.50 -1.72 -6.08
CA ASP A 11 39.37 -2.00 -6.96
C ASP A 11 38.49 -3.02 -6.24
N GLU A 12 37.64 -2.52 -5.34
CA GLU A 12 36.60 -3.33 -4.69
C GLU A 12 35.51 -3.66 -5.72
N ASP A 13 35.53 -4.94 -6.14
CA ASP A 13 34.43 -5.78 -6.65
C ASP A 13 33.03 -5.17 -6.41
N GLN A 14 32.40 -4.59 -7.44
CA GLN A 14 30.98 -4.20 -7.39
C GLN A 14 30.08 -5.43 -7.59
N ARG A 15 30.23 -6.44 -6.72
CA ARG A 15 29.25 -7.52 -6.62
C ARG A 15 27.98 -6.93 -6.04
N GLN A 16 26.91 -6.95 -6.83
CA GLN A 16 25.61 -6.48 -6.37
C GLN A 16 24.65 -7.68 -6.33
N THR A 17 24.08 -7.92 -5.16
CA THR A 17 23.14 -9.02 -4.94
C THR A 17 21.74 -8.61 -5.41
N TYR A 18 21.12 -9.50 -6.18
CA TYR A 18 19.75 -9.43 -6.66
C TYR A 18 19.01 -10.71 -6.26
N TYR A 19 17.71 -10.73 -6.50
CA TYR A 19 16.83 -11.86 -6.21
C TYR A 19 15.97 -12.19 -7.41
N ALA A 20 15.78 -13.48 -7.67
CA ALA A 20 14.89 -13.95 -8.70
C ALA A 20 13.43 -13.71 -8.30
N ILE A 21 12.69 -12.93 -9.11
CA ILE A 21 11.26 -12.62 -8.86
C ILE A 21 10.30 -13.54 -9.62
N SER A 22 10.83 -14.42 -10.48
CA SER A 22 10.05 -15.44 -11.18
C SER A 22 10.99 -16.51 -11.74
N ASN A 23 10.43 -17.71 -11.98
CA ASN A 23 11.20 -18.82 -12.52
C ASN A 23 11.71 -18.53 -13.94
N TYR A 24 12.92 -18.98 -14.24
CA TYR A 24 13.52 -18.97 -15.57
C TYR A 24 14.22 -20.31 -15.84
N THR A 25 14.01 -20.88 -17.02
CA THR A 25 14.69 -22.11 -17.44
C THR A 25 15.73 -21.75 -18.50
N ALA A 26 16.99 -22.06 -18.22
CA ALA A 26 18.10 -21.86 -19.15
C ALA A 26 17.81 -22.55 -20.50
N VAL A 27 18.03 -21.83 -21.58
CA VAL A 27 17.85 -22.32 -22.95
C VAL A 27 19.19 -22.72 -23.57
N GLU A 28 20.29 -22.17 -23.07
CA GLU A 28 21.65 -22.44 -23.51
C GLU A 28 22.56 -22.86 -22.34
N ASP A 29 23.62 -23.63 -22.63
CA ASP A 29 24.60 -24.09 -21.63
C ASP A 29 25.35 -22.93 -20.93
N SER A 30 25.27 -21.72 -21.48
CA SER A 30 25.88 -20.51 -20.93
C SER A 30 24.98 -19.78 -19.93
N GLN A 31 23.71 -20.18 -19.80
CA GLN A 31 22.69 -19.52 -18.98
C GLN A 31 22.43 -20.31 -17.69
N LEU A 32 22.04 -19.60 -16.62
CA LEU A 32 21.58 -20.22 -15.37
C LEU A 32 20.06 -20.27 -15.33
N SER A 33 19.52 -21.38 -14.82
CA SER A 33 18.10 -21.43 -14.46
C SER A 33 17.89 -20.74 -13.11
N LEU A 34 16.75 -20.08 -12.95
CA LEU A 34 16.37 -19.39 -11.72
C LEU A 34 15.06 -19.96 -11.18
N SER A 35 14.99 -20.12 -9.88
CA SER A 35 13.75 -20.30 -9.12
C SER A 35 13.39 -19.00 -8.43
N GLU A 36 12.10 -18.68 -8.36
CA GLU A 36 11.61 -17.52 -7.61
C GLU A 36 12.11 -17.59 -6.15
N GLY A 37 12.79 -16.54 -5.71
CA GLY A 37 13.44 -16.45 -4.40
C GLY A 37 14.95 -16.69 -4.41
N ASP A 38 15.54 -17.17 -5.50
CA ASP A 38 16.98 -17.41 -5.59
C ASP A 38 17.78 -16.11 -5.36
N VAL A 39 18.90 -16.25 -4.65
CA VAL A 39 19.87 -15.16 -4.46
C VAL A 39 20.84 -15.19 -5.64
N VAL A 40 20.97 -14.05 -6.32
CA VAL A 40 21.72 -13.90 -7.57
C VAL A 40 22.78 -12.84 -7.37
N ASP A 41 24.04 -13.26 -7.29
CA ASP A 41 25.17 -12.33 -7.16
C ASP A 41 25.62 -11.88 -8.55
N VAL A 42 25.28 -10.64 -8.93
CA VAL A 42 25.62 -10.10 -10.25
C VAL A 42 27.09 -9.65 -10.24
N LEU A 43 27.86 -10.30 -11.11
CA LEU A 43 29.29 -10.06 -11.29
C LEU A 43 29.56 -9.02 -12.37
N GLU A 44 28.81 -9.03 -13.47
CA GLU A 44 28.96 -8.08 -14.57
C GLU A 44 27.63 -7.80 -15.29
N LYS A 45 27.28 -6.51 -15.44
CA LYS A 45 26.11 -6.07 -16.22
C LYS A 45 26.48 -5.94 -17.70
N VAL A 46 26.52 -7.08 -18.40
CA VAL A 46 27.01 -7.17 -19.79
C VAL A 46 26.18 -6.32 -20.76
N ASN A 47 24.85 -6.34 -20.65
CA ASN A 47 23.94 -5.46 -21.39
C ASN A 47 22.60 -5.27 -20.64
N GLU A 48 21.62 -4.65 -21.30
CA GLU A 48 20.30 -4.34 -20.71
C GLU A 48 19.44 -5.59 -20.42
N THR A 49 19.68 -6.71 -21.09
CA THR A 49 18.83 -7.91 -21.05
C THR A 49 19.49 -9.12 -20.39
N TRP A 50 20.81 -9.18 -20.36
CA TRP A 50 21.59 -10.30 -19.82
C TRP A 50 22.74 -9.83 -18.96
N TRP A 51 22.80 -10.34 -17.74
CA TRP A 51 23.88 -10.11 -16.79
C TRP A 51 24.62 -11.41 -16.51
N TRP A 52 25.92 -11.31 -16.20
CA TRP A 52 26.73 -12.41 -15.73
C TRP A 52 26.64 -12.48 -14.21
N ALA A 53 26.20 -13.62 -13.68
CA ALA A 53 25.93 -13.78 -12.26
C ALA A 53 26.32 -15.17 -11.73
N GLU A 54 26.41 -15.27 -10.41
CA GLU A 54 26.59 -16.51 -9.66
C GLU A 54 25.30 -16.85 -8.90
N VAL A 55 24.81 -18.09 -9.03
CA VAL A 55 23.64 -18.64 -8.32
C VAL A 55 24.02 -20.00 -7.76
N GLU A 56 23.88 -20.20 -6.45
CA GLU A 56 24.26 -21.44 -5.73
C GLU A 56 25.68 -21.97 -6.03
N GLY A 57 26.61 -21.09 -6.41
CA GLY A 57 28.00 -21.43 -6.75
C GLY A 57 28.25 -21.79 -8.22
N GLU A 58 27.23 -21.73 -9.07
CA GLU A 58 27.37 -21.83 -10.53
C GLU A 58 27.32 -20.44 -11.16
N THR A 59 28.13 -20.20 -12.20
CA THR A 59 28.18 -18.91 -12.90
C THR A 59 27.63 -19.03 -14.32
N GLY A 60 26.84 -18.05 -14.75
CA GLY A 60 26.29 -18.00 -16.10
C GLY A 60 25.46 -16.75 -16.34
N TYR A 61 24.85 -16.68 -17.52
CA TYR A 61 23.97 -15.58 -17.91
C TYR A 61 22.59 -15.71 -17.29
N VAL A 62 22.11 -14.63 -16.71
CA VAL A 62 20.77 -14.49 -16.14
C VAL A 62 20.01 -13.35 -16.80
N PRO A 63 18.70 -13.51 -17.05
CA PRO A 63 17.91 -12.48 -17.69
C PRO A 63 17.49 -11.39 -16.69
N THR A 64 17.68 -10.11 -17.05
CA THR A 64 17.48 -8.97 -16.14
C THR A 64 16.03 -8.78 -15.70
N ASN A 65 15.07 -9.13 -16.56
CA ASN A 65 13.63 -9.04 -16.30
C ASN A 65 13.11 -10.06 -15.29
N HIS A 66 13.97 -10.97 -14.81
CA HIS A 66 13.66 -11.93 -13.76
C HIS A 66 14.31 -11.58 -12.42
N LEU A 67 14.98 -10.42 -12.30
CA LEU A 67 15.74 -10.01 -11.11
C LEU A 67 15.18 -8.74 -10.45
N SER A 68 15.30 -8.65 -9.13
CA SER A 68 15.01 -7.45 -8.32
C SER A 68 16.10 -7.22 -7.28
N GLU A 69 16.32 -5.98 -6.85
CA GLU A 69 17.23 -5.65 -5.74
C GLU A 69 16.64 -6.05 -4.37
N THR A 70 15.35 -6.41 -4.33
CA THR A 70 14.63 -6.78 -3.11
C THR A 70 14.29 -8.27 -3.06
N CYS A 71 14.52 -8.89 -1.90
CA CYS A 71 14.24 -10.30 -1.67
C CYS A 71 12.74 -10.55 -1.62
N PRO A 72 12.20 -11.57 -2.34
CA PRO A 72 10.82 -11.99 -2.15
C PRO A 72 10.54 -12.46 -0.71
N SER A 73 11.55 -12.89 0.05
CA SER A 73 11.33 -13.48 1.38
C SER A 73 11.28 -12.48 2.55
N GLU A 74 11.59 -11.20 2.36
CA GLU A 74 11.16 -10.16 3.30
C GLU A 74 9.70 -9.80 2.99
N GLY A 75 8.81 -10.69 3.43
CA GLY A 75 7.36 -10.54 3.38
C GLY A 75 6.86 -9.87 2.11
N VAL A 76 6.77 -10.62 0.99
CA VAL A 76 5.99 -10.16 -0.17
C VAL A 76 4.65 -9.70 0.36
N ASP A 77 4.49 -8.39 0.41
CA ASP A 77 3.21 -7.76 0.56
C ASP A 77 2.47 -8.05 -0.73
N ARG A 78 1.79 -9.21 -0.76
CA ARG A 78 1.02 -9.70 -1.91
C ARG A 78 0.02 -8.66 -2.42
N TRP A 79 -0.27 -7.66 -1.60
CA TRP A 79 -1.23 -6.60 -1.80
C TRP A 79 -0.60 -5.21 -1.88
N GLN A 80 0.74 -5.11 -1.82
CA GLN A 80 1.46 -3.84 -1.74
C GLN A 80 0.87 -2.89 -0.67
N ASP A 81 0.29 -3.43 0.41
CA ASP A 81 -0.31 -2.70 1.53
C ASP A 81 0.58 -1.55 2.02
N VAL A 82 1.90 -1.75 2.15
CA VAL A 82 2.83 -0.70 2.58
C VAL A 82 2.85 0.47 1.60
N GLU A 83 2.89 0.21 0.30
CA GLU A 83 2.88 1.25 -0.74
C GLU A 83 1.48 1.88 -0.87
N TYR A 84 0.44 1.05 -0.84
CA TYR A 84 -0.97 1.44 -0.83
C TYR A 84 -1.27 2.42 0.31
N PHE A 85 -1.11 1.99 1.57
CA PHE A 85 -1.43 2.83 2.74
C PHE A 85 -0.48 4.03 2.86
N SER A 86 0.79 3.91 2.45
CA SER A 86 1.71 5.05 2.46
C SER A 86 1.32 6.12 1.42
N SER A 87 0.69 5.76 0.31
CA SER A 87 0.14 6.73 -0.63
C SER A 87 -1.01 7.52 0.01
N TYR A 88 -1.90 6.84 0.75
CA TYR A 88 -3.01 7.43 1.50
C TYR A 88 -2.59 8.15 2.79
N ASN A 89 -1.37 7.96 3.27
CA ASN A 89 -0.81 8.77 4.37
C ASN A 89 -0.67 10.25 3.97
N THR A 90 -0.59 10.57 2.68
CA THR A 90 -0.45 11.95 2.23
C THR A 90 -1.79 12.66 2.07
N LEU A 91 -1.88 13.89 2.58
CA LEU A 91 -3.06 14.76 2.42
C LEU A 91 -3.44 15.04 0.96
N LYS A 92 -2.55 14.77 0.00
CA LYS A 92 -2.75 15.04 -1.42
C LYS A 92 -3.92 14.23 -1.99
N LEU A 93 -3.92 12.90 -1.78
CA LEU A 93 -4.98 12.04 -2.30
C LEU A 93 -6.32 12.35 -1.63
N HIS A 94 -6.32 12.57 -0.31
CA HIS A 94 -7.52 12.97 0.42
C HIS A 94 -8.08 14.32 -0.06
N LEU A 95 -7.22 15.29 -0.38
CA LEU A 95 -7.66 16.56 -0.94
C LEU A 95 -8.25 16.40 -2.34
N GLU A 96 -7.67 15.57 -3.20
CA GLU A 96 -8.21 15.24 -4.52
C GLU A 96 -9.60 14.63 -4.41
N MET A 97 -9.73 13.60 -3.56
CA MET A 97 -11.00 12.94 -3.25
C MET A 97 -12.05 13.92 -2.68
N LEU A 98 -11.69 14.76 -1.71
CA LEU A 98 -12.60 15.74 -1.11
C LEU A 98 -12.98 16.87 -2.09
N SER A 99 -12.08 17.20 -3.03
CA SER A 99 -12.32 18.22 -4.06
C SER A 99 -13.18 17.69 -5.21
N ASP A 100 -13.29 16.36 -5.39
CA ASP A 100 -14.29 15.74 -6.25
C ASP A 100 -15.70 15.98 -5.69
N LYS A 101 -16.34 17.03 -6.24
CA LYS A 101 -17.69 17.44 -5.87
C LYS A 101 -18.74 16.40 -6.27
N PRO A 102 -18.78 15.87 -7.51
CA PRO A 102 -19.70 14.79 -7.86
C PRO A 102 -19.66 13.62 -6.87
N ARG A 103 -18.46 13.12 -6.53
CA ARG A 103 -18.27 12.03 -5.56
C ARG A 103 -18.81 12.41 -4.18
N THR A 104 -18.34 13.52 -3.63
CA THR A 104 -18.66 13.90 -2.24
C THR A 104 -20.13 14.29 -2.07
N LEU A 105 -20.73 14.97 -3.06
CA LEU A 105 -22.15 15.34 -3.03
C LEU A 105 -23.08 14.15 -3.22
N ALA A 106 -22.68 13.14 -4.00
CA ALA A 106 -23.48 11.91 -4.14
C ALA A 106 -23.64 11.20 -2.79
N TYR A 107 -22.55 11.00 -2.04
CA TYR A 107 -22.61 10.44 -0.69
C TYR A 107 -23.40 11.30 0.27
N ARG A 108 -23.18 12.63 0.26
CA ARG A 108 -23.94 13.55 1.10
C ARG A 108 -25.45 13.43 0.86
N THR A 109 -25.85 13.41 -0.42
CA THR A 109 -27.26 13.31 -0.84
C THR A 109 -27.85 11.98 -0.41
N ALA A 110 -27.08 10.88 -0.46
CA ALA A 110 -27.51 9.58 0.01
C ALA A 110 -27.84 9.60 1.51
N PHE A 111 -27.00 10.21 2.36
CA PHE A 111 -27.27 10.35 3.79
C PHE A 111 -28.49 11.23 4.08
N GLU A 112 -28.64 12.36 3.38
CA GLU A 112 -29.81 13.25 3.54
C GLU A 112 -31.10 12.55 3.13
N THR A 113 -31.09 11.82 2.02
CA THR A 113 -32.27 11.12 1.48
C THR A 113 -32.64 9.90 2.32
N ALA A 114 -31.65 9.16 2.82
CA ALA A 114 -31.86 7.95 3.61
C ALA A 114 -31.95 8.22 5.12
N ARG A 115 -32.00 9.48 5.57
CA ARG A 115 -31.98 9.84 7.01
C ARG A 115 -32.98 9.03 7.85
N ALA A 116 -34.22 8.89 7.39
CA ALA A 116 -35.25 8.15 8.13
C ALA A 116 -34.90 6.67 8.36
N PHE A 117 -34.10 6.08 7.47
CA PHE A 117 -33.57 4.73 7.63
C PHE A 117 -32.34 4.71 8.54
N ILE A 118 -31.45 5.71 8.44
CA ILE A 118 -30.17 5.74 9.16
C ILE A 118 -30.35 6.16 10.63
N GLN A 119 -31.36 6.94 10.95
CA GLN A 119 -31.56 7.52 12.27
C GLN A 119 -31.53 6.47 13.38
N GLY A 120 -30.67 6.70 14.38
CA GLY A 120 -30.52 5.81 15.55
C GLY A 120 -29.75 4.51 15.29
N LYS A 121 -29.22 4.29 14.08
CA LYS A 121 -28.43 3.09 13.74
C LYS A 121 -26.98 3.18 14.16
N VAL A 122 -26.34 2.02 14.36
CA VAL A 122 -24.88 1.90 14.44
C VAL A 122 -24.33 1.76 13.03
N VAL A 123 -23.39 2.63 12.67
CA VAL A 123 -22.79 2.65 11.32
C VAL A 123 -21.30 2.33 11.41
N LEU A 124 -20.82 1.49 10.50
CA LEU A 124 -19.40 1.28 10.23
C LEU A 124 -19.02 2.06 8.96
N ASP A 125 -18.06 2.96 9.06
CA ASP A 125 -17.42 3.65 7.93
C ASP A 125 -16.06 2.98 7.69
N LEU A 126 -15.98 2.12 6.67
CA LEU A 126 -14.82 1.29 6.39
C LEU A 126 -13.90 1.95 5.37
N GLY A 127 -12.65 2.23 5.75
CA GLY A 127 -11.75 3.07 4.96
C GLY A 127 -12.18 4.54 5.06
N CYS A 128 -12.33 5.06 6.28
CA CYS A 128 -12.97 6.34 6.49
C CYS A 128 -12.14 7.53 5.97
N GLY A 129 -10.85 7.35 5.70
CA GLY A 129 -9.92 8.41 5.32
C GLY A 129 -9.99 9.55 6.32
N THR A 130 -10.25 10.78 5.85
CA THR A 130 -10.42 11.96 6.73
C THR A 130 -11.73 11.99 7.54
N GLY A 131 -12.59 10.97 7.44
CA GLY A 131 -13.83 10.84 8.21
C GLY A 131 -15.03 11.62 7.66
N ILE A 132 -15.02 12.05 6.39
CA ILE A 132 -16.12 12.86 5.84
C ILE A 132 -17.46 12.11 5.80
N LEU A 133 -17.45 10.81 5.47
CA LEU A 133 -18.66 9.98 5.46
C LEU A 133 -19.16 9.73 6.88
N SER A 134 -18.24 9.53 7.83
CA SER A 134 -18.56 9.48 9.26
C SER A 134 -19.25 10.77 9.76
N VAL A 135 -18.79 11.95 9.33
CA VAL A 135 -19.47 13.22 9.64
C VAL A 135 -20.87 13.26 9.02
N PHE A 136 -21.04 12.87 7.75
CA PHE A 136 -22.36 12.82 7.13
C PHE A 136 -23.30 11.82 7.83
N SER A 137 -22.81 10.65 8.20
CA SER A 137 -23.55 9.65 8.98
C SER A 137 -24.03 10.23 10.32
N ALA A 138 -23.11 10.85 11.07
CA ALA A 138 -23.41 11.41 12.38
C ALA A 138 -24.38 12.60 12.35
N CYS A 139 -24.20 13.53 11.40
CA CYS A 139 -24.96 14.78 11.31
C CYS A 139 -26.23 14.66 10.45
N LEU A 140 -26.08 14.17 9.22
CA LEU A 140 -27.16 14.12 8.23
C LEU A 140 -28.00 12.86 8.38
N GLY A 141 -27.36 11.72 8.65
CA GLY A 141 -28.02 10.46 8.95
C GLY A 141 -28.60 10.38 10.37
N ASP A 142 -28.05 11.14 11.31
CA ASP A 142 -28.37 11.06 12.74
C ASP A 142 -28.30 9.63 13.30
N SER A 143 -27.26 8.91 12.89
CA SER A 143 -26.87 7.60 13.42
C SER A 143 -26.78 7.64 14.95
N ARG A 144 -26.91 6.55 15.68
CA ARG A 144 -26.65 6.52 17.13
C ARG A 144 -25.15 6.56 17.42
N LYS A 145 -24.37 5.78 16.68
CA LYS A 145 -22.92 5.60 16.84
C LYS A 145 -22.30 5.36 15.48
N VAL A 146 -21.08 5.85 15.27
CA VAL A 146 -20.29 5.58 14.07
C VAL A 146 -18.92 5.03 14.49
N TYR A 147 -18.53 3.90 13.92
CA TYR A 147 -17.17 3.38 13.99
C TYR A 147 -16.48 3.72 12.67
N ALA A 148 -15.51 4.63 12.72
CA ALA A 148 -14.74 5.09 11.57
C ALA A 148 -13.41 4.33 11.55
N VAL A 149 -13.24 3.43 10.59
CA VAL A 149 -12.10 2.52 10.55
C VAL A 149 -11.18 2.90 9.40
N GLU A 150 -9.90 3.04 9.71
CA GLU A 150 -8.87 3.45 8.76
C GLU A 150 -7.55 2.77 9.12
N ALA A 151 -6.82 2.25 8.14
CA ALA A 151 -5.56 1.56 8.43
C ALA A 151 -4.36 2.53 8.39
N SER A 152 -4.45 3.58 7.57
CA SER A 152 -3.39 4.56 7.37
C SER A 152 -3.33 5.62 8.48
N ASP A 153 -2.24 6.38 8.53
CA ASP A 153 -1.99 7.40 9.57
C ASP A 153 -2.91 8.62 9.43
N ILE A 154 -3.71 8.70 8.36
CA ILE A 154 -4.74 9.75 8.20
C ILE A 154 -5.80 9.71 9.31
N CYS A 155 -5.86 8.61 10.07
CA CYS A 155 -6.66 8.46 11.28
C CYS A 155 -6.47 9.64 12.24
N GLU A 156 -5.25 10.17 12.41
CA GLU A 156 -5.00 11.34 13.26
C GLU A 156 -5.78 12.58 12.79
N GLN A 157 -5.85 12.79 11.46
CA GLN A 157 -6.59 13.89 10.86
C GLN A 157 -8.09 13.65 10.96
N ALA A 158 -8.55 12.40 10.79
CA ALA A 158 -9.94 12.04 10.99
C ALA A 158 -10.40 12.36 12.42
N GLU A 159 -9.62 11.97 13.44
CA GLU A 159 -9.90 12.31 14.83
C GLU A 159 -10.01 13.81 15.07
N ARG A 160 -9.08 14.60 14.49
CA ARG A 160 -9.15 16.07 14.54
C ARG A 160 -10.40 16.61 13.86
N VAL A 161 -10.81 16.07 12.72
CA VAL A 161 -12.05 16.48 12.04
C VAL A 161 -13.25 16.19 12.94
N ILE A 162 -13.33 15.00 13.52
CA ILE A 162 -14.41 14.59 14.42
C ILE A 162 -14.46 15.46 15.67
N SER A 163 -13.32 15.74 16.30
CA SER A 163 -13.25 16.57 17.50
C SER A 163 -13.65 18.01 17.24
N HIS A 164 -13.17 18.63 16.15
CA HIS A 164 -13.53 20.01 15.79
C HIS A 164 -15.02 20.16 15.44
N ASN A 165 -15.68 19.08 15.00
CA ASN A 165 -17.12 19.07 14.75
C ASN A 165 -17.97 18.69 15.99
N SER A 166 -17.35 18.55 17.17
CA SER A 166 -18.03 18.14 18.42
C SER A 166 -18.72 16.77 18.32
N LEU A 167 -18.13 15.84 17.57
CA LEU A 167 -18.70 14.52 17.29
C LEU A 167 -18.00 13.37 18.05
N SER A 168 -17.02 13.65 18.91
CA SER A 168 -16.18 12.63 19.57
C SER A 168 -16.96 11.61 20.41
N GLU A 169 -18.11 11.98 20.98
CA GLU A 169 -18.97 11.02 21.71
C GLU A 169 -19.66 10.02 20.76
N LYS A 170 -19.96 10.49 19.54
CA LYS A 170 -20.80 9.81 18.55
C LYS A 170 -20.00 9.03 17.52
N VAL A 171 -18.79 9.49 17.20
CA VAL A 171 -17.91 8.88 16.21
C VAL A 171 -16.62 8.45 16.90
N SER A 172 -16.31 7.16 16.82
CA SER A 172 -15.06 6.59 17.32
C SER A 172 -14.20 6.21 16.14
N VAL A 173 -13.01 6.81 16.04
CA VAL A 173 -12.02 6.45 15.02
C VAL A 173 -11.19 5.29 15.54
N ILE A 174 -10.92 4.30 14.69
CA ILE A 174 -10.18 3.08 15.03
C ILE A 174 -9.12 2.85 13.96
N GLN A 175 -7.85 2.99 14.34
CA GLN A 175 -6.74 2.73 13.42
C GLN A 175 -6.46 1.22 13.33
N THR A 176 -7.00 0.55 12.31
CA THR A 176 -6.79 -0.88 12.09
C THR A 176 -7.15 -1.26 10.66
N LYS A 177 -6.59 -2.38 10.18
CA LYS A 177 -7.09 -3.06 8.98
C LYS A 177 -8.47 -3.63 9.23
N ALA A 178 -9.29 -3.70 8.18
CA ALA A 178 -10.66 -4.20 8.24
C ALA A 178 -10.72 -5.67 8.68
N GLU A 179 -9.73 -6.45 8.27
CA GLU A 179 -9.56 -7.88 8.53
C GLU A 179 -9.30 -8.17 10.00
N ASP A 180 -8.66 -7.25 10.71
CA ASP A 180 -8.29 -7.35 12.12
C ASP A 180 -9.28 -6.61 13.04
N LEU A 181 -10.36 -6.04 12.48
CA LEU A 181 -11.29 -5.19 13.20
C LEU A 181 -12.16 -5.98 14.18
N GLU A 182 -12.06 -5.61 15.46
CA GLU A 182 -12.99 -6.04 16.51
C GLU A 182 -13.87 -4.88 16.98
N LEU A 183 -15.18 -5.05 16.91
CA LEU A 183 -16.16 -4.05 17.34
C LEU A 183 -16.86 -4.47 18.65
N PRO A 184 -17.18 -3.52 19.54
CA PRO A 184 -17.85 -3.82 20.81
C PRO A 184 -19.32 -4.23 20.63
N GLU A 185 -19.91 -3.95 19.46
CA GLU A 185 -21.27 -4.34 19.09
C GLU A 185 -21.38 -4.54 17.57
N LYS A 186 -22.43 -5.27 17.13
CA LYS A 186 -22.74 -5.38 15.70
C LYS A 186 -23.23 -4.05 15.16
N VAL A 187 -22.99 -3.82 13.86
CA VAL A 187 -23.46 -2.63 13.14
C VAL A 187 -24.72 -2.92 12.34
N ASP A 188 -25.54 -1.88 12.14
CA ASP A 188 -26.77 -1.95 11.35
C ASP A 188 -26.54 -1.58 9.88
N LEU A 189 -25.49 -0.82 9.59
CA LEU A 189 -25.15 -0.31 8.26
C LEU A 189 -23.63 -0.23 8.11
N ILE A 190 -23.14 -0.60 6.93
CA ILE A 190 -21.76 -0.36 6.50
C ILE A 190 -21.81 0.67 5.36
N VAL A 191 -20.95 1.69 5.45
CA VAL A 191 -20.66 2.64 4.38
C VAL A 191 -19.17 2.58 4.09
N SER A 192 -18.80 2.75 2.83
CA SER A 192 -17.41 2.80 2.40
C SER A 192 -17.35 3.45 1.03
N GLU A 193 -16.26 4.14 0.75
CA GLU A 193 -15.87 4.55 -0.59
C GLU A 193 -14.61 3.78 -0.94
N TRP A 194 -14.79 2.67 -1.66
CA TRP A 194 -13.73 1.73 -2.00
C TRP A 194 -13.45 1.69 -3.51
N MET A 195 -14.20 2.47 -4.30
CA MET A 195 -14.21 2.30 -5.75
C MET A 195 -12.96 2.90 -6.37
N GLY A 196 -12.13 2.03 -6.94
CA GLY A 196 -10.92 2.42 -7.62
C GLY A 196 -11.08 2.60 -9.13
N THR A 197 -9.95 2.66 -9.83
CA THR A 197 -9.93 2.77 -11.30
C THR A 197 -10.64 1.57 -11.92
N MET A 198 -11.51 1.82 -12.90
CA MET A 198 -12.38 0.79 -13.49
C MET A 198 -13.13 -0.05 -12.41
N LEU A 199 -13.56 0.62 -11.35
CA LEU A 199 -14.31 0.09 -10.19
C LEU A 199 -13.47 -0.75 -9.22
N LEU A 200 -12.67 -1.68 -9.72
CA LEU A 200 -12.01 -2.71 -8.89
C LEU A 200 -10.52 -2.46 -8.64
N VAL A 201 -9.87 -1.53 -9.35
CA VAL A 201 -8.42 -1.32 -9.21
C VAL A 201 -8.14 -0.27 -8.15
N SER A 202 -7.71 -0.72 -6.98
CA SER A 202 -7.08 0.11 -5.96
C SER A 202 -5.58 0.29 -6.28
N ASN A 203 -5.09 1.54 -6.30
CA ASN A 203 -3.66 1.87 -6.43
C ASN A 203 -2.98 1.78 -5.09
#